data_AF-A0A5Q4C795-F1
#
_entry.id   AF-A0A5Q4C795-F1
#
_cell.length_a   1.000
_cell.length_b   1.000
_cell.length_c   1.000
_cell.angle_alpha   90.00
_cell.angle_beta   90.00
_cell.angle_gamma   90.00
#
_symmetry.space_group_name_H-M   'P 1'
#
loop_
_entity.id
_entity.type
_entity.pdbx_description
1 polymer ?
#
loop_
_entity_poly.entity_id
_entity_poly.type
_entity_poly.pdbx_seq_one_letter_code
_entity_poly.pdbx_strand_id
1 'polypeptide(L)'
;MAPSALPEEPQMYASTITEMARGRKFFPSHKFIISCGTVTVDMRARRVLLIFNKRHRIYQLPKGRKDIGEDLLAAALRETREETGVVARAITLRLRTRATPKGGPPGAPEVSEEVVDTEPVAVCHYPDPASGAMKMVFYFVAEGSCDLAQGGWTGEDRAKFDVVWVDVAAAADKLAFKEDGMVVDKALEDLRASGYDV
;
A
#
# COMPACT_ATOMS: atom_id res chain seq x y z
N MET A 1 -14.45 -36.26 -50.66
CA MET A 1 -13.87 -35.25 -49.76
C MET A 1 -14.21 -35.64 -48.34
N ALA A 2 -13.22 -35.98 -47.52
CA ALA A 2 -13.44 -36.18 -46.10
C ALA A 2 -13.72 -34.81 -45.46
N PRO A 3 -14.69 -34.69 -44.54
CA PRO A 3 -14.91 -33.45 -43.82
C PRO A 3 -13.66 -33.15 -43.00
N SER A 4 -13.05 -31.98 -43.25
CA SER A 4 -12.03 -31.42 -42.38
C SER A 4 -12.66 -31.25 -41.00
N ALA A 5 -12.26 -32.08 -40.05
CA ALA A 5 -12.57 -31.86 -38.65
C ALA A 5 -11.89 -30.53 -38.28
N LEU A 6 -12.69 -29.48 -38.10
CA LEU A 6 -12.22 -28.29 -37.40
C LEU A 6 -11.64 -28.77 -36.05
N PRO A 7 -10.45 -28.31 -35.66
CA PRO A 7 -9.88 -28.70 -34.37
C PRO A 7 -10.89 -28.41 -33.26
N GLU A 8 -11.14 -29.38 -32.39
CA GLU A 8 -12.03 -29.20 -31.24
C GLU A 8 -11.61 -27.95 -30.48
N GLU A 9 -12.55 -27.02 -30.28
CA GLU A 9 -12.27 -25.83 -29.49
C GLU A 9 -11.80 -26.28 -28.09
N PRO A 10 -10.69 -25.70 -27.59
CA PRO A 10 -10.16 -26.08 -26.29
C PRO A 10 -11.24 -25.84 -25.23
N GLN A 11 -11.74 -26.93 -24.67
CA GLN A 11 -12.75 -26.89 -23.63
C GLN A 11 -12.18 -26.20 -22.39
N MET A 12 -12.69 -25.00 -22.09
CA MET A 12 -12.39 -24.24 -20.87
C MET A 12 -13.06 -24.89 -19.66
N TYR A 13 -12.58 -26.05 -19.22
CA TYR A 13 -13.05 -26.72 -18.00
C TYR A 13 -11.90 -26.95 -17.03
N ALA A 14 -11.22 -25.89 -16.60
CA ALA A 14 -10.42 -26.01 -15.38
C ALA A 14 -11.36 -26.29 -14.21
N SER A 15 -11.07 -27.32 -13.42
CA SER A 15 -11.86 -27.72 -12.24
C SER A 15 -12.04 -26.58 -11.22
N THR A 16 -11.18 -25.57 -11.28
CA THR A 16 -11.16 -24.37 -10.44
C THR A 16 -11.98 -23.20 -10.98
N ILE A 17 -12.63 -23.30 -12.16
CA ILE A 17 -13.36 -22.15 -12.77
C ILE A 17 -14.41 -21.57 -11.83
N THR A 18 -15.17 -22.42 -11.14
CA THR A 18 -16.19 -21.97 -10.17
C THR A 18 -15.56 -21.16 -9.03
N GLU A 19 -14.38 -21.55 -8.58
CA GLU A 19 -13.63 -20.83 -7.54
C GLU A 19 -13.05 -19.53 -8.08
N MET A 20 -12.50 -19.55 -9.30
CA MET A 20 -11.96 -18.37 -10.00
C MET A 20 -13.04 -17.32 -10.35
N ALA A 21 -14.30 -17.75 -10.51
CA ALA A 21 -15.45 -16.89 -10.74
C ALA A 21 -16.01 -16.31 -9.44
N ARG A 22 -15.86 -17.02 -8.31
CA ARG A 22 -16.37 -16.60 -7.01
C ARG A 22 -15.71 -15.29 -6.59
N GLY A 23 -16.52 -14.24 -6.43
CA GLY A 23 -16.05 -12.92 -5.97
C GLY A 23 -15.29 -12.10 -7.03
N ARG A 24 -15.18 -12.58 -8.27
CA ARG A 24 -14.56 -11.83 -9.37
C ARG A 24 -15.37 -10.56 -9.66
N LYS A 25 -14.69 -9.41 -9.70
CA LYS A 25 -15.29 -8.11 -10.05
C LYS A 25 -14.52 -7.49 -11.23
N PHE A 26 -15.24 -6.84 -12.13
CA PHE A 26 -14.67 -6.12 -13.27
C PHE A 26 -14.73 -4.61 -13.02
N PHE A 27 -13.58 -3.95 -13.07
CA PHE A 27 -13.45 -2.50 -13.01
C PHE A 27 -12.61 -2.03 -14.20
N PRO A 28 -13.21 -1.38 -15.23
CA PRO A 28 -12.42 -0.77 -16.28
C PRO A 28 -11.61 0.41 -15.73
N SER A 29 -10.57 0.84 -16.46
CA SER A 29 -9.59 1.85 -15.99
C SER A 29 -10.20 3.15 -15.44
N HIS A 30 -11.33 3.61 -15.98
CA HIS A 30 -12.04 4.80 -15.53
C HIS A 30 -12.96 4.57 -14.31
N LYS A 31 -13.01 3.34 -13.77
CA LYS A 31 -13.82 2.93 -12.62
C LYS A 31 -12.98 2.43 -11.45
N PHE A 32 -11.66 2.50 -11.52
CA PHE A 32 -10.80 2.30 -10.36
C PHE A 32 -9.75 3.41 -10.24
N ILE A 33 -9.23 3.58 -9.03
CA ILE A 33 -8.18 4.55 -8.69
C ILE A 33 -7.03 3.78 -8.07
N ILE A 34 -5.81 4.00 -8.57
CA ILE A 34 -4.60 3.57 -7.88
C ILE A 34 -4.09 4.73 -7.03
N SER A 35 -4.01 4.49 -5.73
CA SER A 35 -3.44 5.38 -4.75
C SER A 35 -2.31 4.69 -4.01
N CYS A 36 -1.39 5.49 -3.50
CA CYS A 36 -0.19 5.03 -2.83
C CYS A 36 0.04 5.87 -1.57
N GLY A 37 0.54 5.24 -0.51
CA GLY A 37 0.83 5.90 0.76
C GLY A 37 1.94 5.19 1.52
N THR A 38 2.41 5.79 2.61
CA THR A 38 3.44 5.18 3.46
C THR A 38 2.95 4.94 4.87
N VAL A 39 3.43 3.85 5.47
CA VAL A 39 3.65 3.78 6.92
C VAL A 39 5.06 4.33 7.15
N THR A 40 5.15 5.64 7.41
CA THR A 40 6.43 6.29 7.72
C THR A 40 6.70 6.16 9.22
N VAL A 41 7.85 5.58 9.57
CA VAL A 41 8.24 5.33 10.96
C VAL A 41 9.51 6.10 11.29
N ASP A 42 9.51 6.82 12.41
CA ASP A 42 10.72 7.26 13.08
C ASP A 42 11.16 6.16 14.04
N MET A 43 12.18 5.40 13.62
CA MET A 43 12.70 4.25 14.38
C MET A 43 13.29 4.69 15.72
N ARG A 44 13.92 5.87 15.77
CA ARG A 44 14.55 6.37 16.99
C ARG A 44 13.52 6.82 18.01
N ALA A 45 12.48 7.52 17.56
CA ALA A 45 11.41 8.00 18.42
C ALA A 45 10.31 6.95 18.66
N ARG A 46 10.34 5.83 17.93
CA ARG A 46 9.31 4.78 17.91
C ARG A 46 7.92 5.36 17.66
N ARG A 47 7.82 6.15 16.59
CA ARG A 47 6.57 6.82 16.20
C ARG A 47 6.23 6.61 14.74
N VAL A 48 4.94 6.50 14.46
CA VAL A 48 4.37 6.46 13.11
C VAL A 48 3.82 7.83 12.75
N LEU A 49 4.10 8.27 11.53
CA LEU A 49 3.56 9.48 10.95
C LEU A 49 2.12 9.26 10.48
N LEU A 50 1.19 10.00 11.09
CA LEU A 50 -0.21 10.09 10.67
C LEU A 50 -0.54 11.52 10.24
N ILE A 51 -1.69 11.66 9.58
CA ILE A 51 -2.33 12.96 9.35
C ILE A 51 -3.72 12.98 9.96
N PHE A 52 -4.10 14.12 10.50
CA PHE A 52 -5.48 14.43 10.85
C PHE A 52 -6.11 15.24 9.72
N ASN A 53 -7.12 14.67 9.05
CA ASN A 53 -7.88 15.36 8.03
C ASN A 53 -8.89 16.30 8.68
N LYS A 54 -8.66 17.62 8.57
CA LYS A 54 -9.49 18.67 9.20
C LYS A 54 -10.92 18.68 8.68
N ARG A 55 -11.11 18.37 7.39
CA ARG A 55 -12.43 18.33 6.74
C ARG A 55 -13.28 17.17 7.24
N HIS A 56 -12.69 15.97 7.29
CA HIS A 56 -13.41 14.75 7.67
C HIS A 56 -13.32 14.44 9.17
N ARG A 57 -12.44 15.12 9.90
CA ARG A 57 -12.15 14.94 11.32
C ARG A 57 -11.72 13.51 11.67
N ILE A 58 -10.88 12.92 10.83
CA ILE A 58 -10.36 11.56 10.98
C ILE A 58 -8.84 11.53 10.94
N TYR A 59 -8.24 10.56 11.64
CA TYR A 59 -6.84 10.21 11.46
C TYR A 59 -6.72 9.17 10.35
N GLN A 60 -5.74 9.36 9.49
CA GLN A 60 -5.42 8.45 8.38
C GLN A 60 -3.91 8.43 8.12
N LEU A 61 -3.45 7.41 7.40
CA LEU A 61 -2.10 7.42 6.81
C LEU A 61 -2.04 8.43 5.65
N PRO A 62 -0.88 9.06 5.40
CA PRO A 62 -0.70 9.91 4.23
C PRO A 62 -0.76 9.07 2.95
N LYS A 63 -1.53 9.53 1.96
CA LYS A 63 -1.77 8.83 0.70
C LYS A 63 -2.41 9.74 -0.34
N GLY A 64 -2.11 9.47 -1.60
CA GLY A 64 -2.85 10.09 -2.70
C GLY A 64 -2.79 9.29 -3.99
N ARG A 65 -3.24 9.89 -5.08
CA ARG A 65 -3.40 9.19 -6.37
C ARG A 65 -2.06 9.20 -7.08
N LYS A 66 -1.69 8.08 -7.69
CA LYS A 66 -0.48 8.08 -8.54
C LYS A 66 -0.72 8.91 -9.80
N ASP A 67 0.34 9.50 -10.30
CA ASP A 67 0.34 10.16 -11.61
C ASP A 67 0.45 9.14 -12.76
N ILE A 68 0.15 9.58 -13.98
CA ILE A 68 0.30 8.75 -15.18
C ILE A 68 1.79 8.48 -15.42
N GLY A 69 2.16 7.22 -15.58
CA GLY A 69 3.56 6.80 -15.74
C GLY A 69 4.38 6.75 -14.44
N GLU A 70 3.81 7.17 -13.31
CA GLU A 70 4.49 7.12 -12.01
C GLU A 70 4.52 5.70 -11.43
N ASP A 71 5.68 5.36 -10.86
CA ASP A 71 5.88 4.16 -10.04
C ASP A 71 5.12 4.23 -8.71
N LEU A 72 4.65 3.10 -8.19
CA LEU A 72 3.80 3.08 -7.00
C LEU A 72 4.54 3.52 -5.72
N LEU A 73 5.80 3.13 -5.56
CA LEU A 73 6.61 3.53 -4.42
C LEU A 73 6.98 5.02 -4.54
N ALA A 74 7.32 5.48 -5.74
CA ALA A 74 7.55 6.90 -6.01
C ALA A 74 6.33 7.76 -5.65
N ALA A 75 5.12 7.32 -6.04
CA ALA A 75 3.87 7.98 -5.68
C ALA A 75 3.66 8.03 -4.16
N ALA A 76 3.90 6.92 -3.45
CA ALA A 76 3.77 6.87 -1.99
C ALA A 76 4.69 7.90 -1.29
N LEU A 77 5.94 8.01 -1.73
CA LEU A 77 6.92 8.94 -1.17
C LEU A 77 6.58 10.40 -1.49
N ARG A 78 6.16 10.69 -2.74
CA ARG A 78 5.71 12.02 -3.14
C ARG A 78 4.51 12.48 -2.32
N GLU A 79 3.46 11.66 -2.26
CA GLU A 79 2.22 11.97 -1.52
C GLU A 79 2.49 12.16 -0.02
N THR A 80 3.37 11.34 0.56
CA THR A 80 3.82 11.54 1.96
C THR A 80 4.43 12.91 2.15
N ARG A 81 5.32 13.33 1.25
CA ARG A 81 5.93 14.66 1.32
C ARG A 81 4.94 15.79 1.06
N GLU A 82 4.01 15.64 0.13
CA GLU A 82 3.01 16.68 -0.19
C GLU A 82 2.03 16.89 0.97
N GLU A 83 1.48 15.81 1.54
CA GLU A 83 0.49 15.92 2.63
C GLU A 83 1.11 16.33 3.97
N THR A 84 2.39 16.00 4.21
CA THR A 84 3.02 16.16 5.54
C THR A 84 4.25 17.05 5.60
N GLY A 85 4.90 17.31 4.46
CA GLY A 85 6.23 17.91 4.39
C GLY A 85 7.37 17.02 4.87
N VAL A 86 7.10 15.80 5.33
CA VAL A 86 8.14 14.85 5.76
C VAL A 86 8.76 14.22 4.53
N VAL A 87 10.09 14.33 4.41
CA VAL A 87 10.86 13.59 3.42
C VAL A 87 11.10 12.19 3.97
N ALA A 88 10.32 11.23 3.48
CA ALA A 88 10.48 9.82 3.83
C ALA A 88 11.41 9.12 2.83
N ARG A 89 12.09 8.07 3.29
CA ARG A 89 12.93 7.20 2.46
C ARG A 89 12.43 5.77 2.58
N ALA A 90 12.20 5.12 1.44
CA ALA A 90 11.84 3.71 1.43
C ALA A 90 12.91 2.87 2.15
N ILE A 91 12.47 1.86 2.88
CA ILE A 91 13.36 0.91 3.54
C ILE A 91 13.10 -0.49 2.99
N THR A 92 14.17 -1.23 2.77
CA THR A 92 14.07 -2.63 2.38
C THR A 92 13.80 -3.49 3.60
N LEU A 93 12.79 -4.36 3.52
CA LEU A 93 12.37 -5.25 4.59
C LEU A 93 12.36 -6.70 4.11
N ARG A 94 12.51 -7.63 5.06
CA ARG A 94 12.17 -9.05 4.87
C ARG A 94 10.65 -9.17 4.81
N LEU A 95 10.09 -8.97 3.62
CA LEU A 95 8.65 -8.90 3.42
C LEU A 95 8.05 -10.29 3.22
N ARG A 96 6.94 -10.56 3.92
CA ARG A 96 6.05 -11.66 3.58
C ARG A 96 5.17 -11.25 2.40
N THR A 97 5.56 -11.63 1.19
CA THR A 97 4.88 -11.24 -0.06
C THR A 97 4.66 -12.42 -1.00
N ARG A 98 3.59 -12.35 -1.81
CA ARG A 98 3.31 -13.30 -2.91
C ARG A 98 3.95 -12.88 -4.24
N ALA A 99 4.78 -11.84 -4.24
CA ALA A 99 5.56 -11.46 -5.42
C ALA A 99 6.58 -12.55 -5.77
N THR A 100 6.74 -12.84 -7.06
CA THR A 100 7.70 -13.84 -7.53
C THR A 100 9.12 -13.27 -7.48
N PRO A 101 10.06 -13.88 -6.74
CA PRO A 101 11.44 -13.44 -6.73
C PRO A 101 12.08 -13.60 -8.12
N LYS A 102 12.81 -12.58 -8.60
CA LYS A 102 13.55 -12.70 -9.86
C LYS A 102 14.62 -13.78 -9.74
N GLY A 103 14.61 -14.74 -10.66
CA GLY A 103 15.58 -15.83 -10.68
C GLY A 103 15.43 -16.85 -9.54
N GLY A 104 14.29 -16.86 -8.85
CA GLY A 104 13.98 -17.85 -7.82
C GLY A 104 13.97 -19.28 -8.39
N PRO A 105 14.32 -20.29 -7.58
CA PRO A 105 14.29 -21.68 -8.02
C PRO A 105 12.85 -22.10 -8.39
N PRO A 106 12.67 -23.04 -9.33
CA PRO A 106 11.39 -23.69 -9.54
C PRO A 106 10.86 -24.28 -8.22
N GLY A 107 9.60 -23.99 -7.88
CA GLY A 107 8.99 -24.46 -6.64
C GLY A 107 9.32 -23.63 -5.39
N ALA A 108 9.77 -22.38 -5.55
CA ALA A 108 9.84 -21.43 -4.44
C ALA A 108 8.48 -21.34 -3.70
N PRO A 109 8.49 -21.09 -2.37
CA PRO A 109 7.26 -20.95 -1.59
C PRO A 109 6.31 -19.91 -2.19
N GLU A 110 4.99 -20.13 -2.08
CA GLU A 110 3.99 -19.18 -2.57
C GLU A 110 4.06 -17.80 -1.89
N VAL A 111 4.56 -17.77 -0.66
CA VAL A 111 4.84 -16.56 0.11
C VAL A 111 6.34 -16.55 0.36
N SER A 112 7.02 -15.56 -0.18
CA SER A 112 8.43 -15.32 0.13
C SER A 112 8.56 -14.74 1.54
N GLU A 113 9.52 -15.22 2.33
CA GLU A 113 9.82 -14.71 3.68
C GLU A 113 11.30 -14.28 3.84
N GLU A 114 12.11 -14.50 2.80
CA GLU A 114 13.55 -14.25 2.79
C GLU A 114 13.96 -13.11 1.85
N VAL A 115 13.05 -12.67 0.98
CA VAL A 115 13.33 -11.56 0.06
C VAL A 115 13.35 -10.23 0.82
N VAL A 116 14.44 -9.50 0.63
CA VAL A 116 14.64 -8.15 1.13
C VAL A 116 14.32 -7.17 0.00
N ASP A 117 13.17 -6.49 0.09
CA ASP A 117 12.68 -5.59 -0.96
C ASP A 117 11.81 -4.46 -0.38
N THR A 118 11.27 -3.60 -1.25
CA THR A 118 10.35 -2.51 -0.97
C THR A 118 8.96 -2.75 -1.55
N GLU A 119 8.55 -4.00 -1.77
CA GLU A 119 7.19 -4.36 -2.18
C GLU A 119 6.14 -3.75 -1.22
N PRO A 120 4.90 -3.47 -1.70
CA PRO A 120 3.85 -2.94 -0.84
C PRO A 120 3.50 -3.95 0.27
N VAL A 121 3.37 -3.47 1.50
CA VAL A 121 3.05 -4.31 2.67
C VAL A 121 1.57 -4.67 2.74
N ALA A 122 0.71 -3.84 2.17
CA ALA A 122 -0.73 -4.05 2.17
C ALA A 122 -1.43 -3.24 1.07
N VAL A 123 -2.66 -3.63 0.77
CA VAL A 123 -3.59 -2.85 -0.03
C VAL A 123 -4.94 -2.75 0.68
N CYS A 124 -5.46 -1.53 0.84
CA CYS A 124 -6.84 -1.30 1.24
C CYS A 124 -7.66 -0.92 0.00
N HIS A 125 -8.89 -1.40 -0.11
CA HIS A 125 -9.76 -1.03 -1.22
C HIS A 125 -11.19 -0.70 -0.79
N TYR A 126 -11.77 0.36 -1.37
CA TYR A 126 -13.11 0.82 -1.05
C TYR A 126 -13.70 1.68 -2.18
N PRO A 127 -15.03 1.79 -2.33
CA PRO A 127 -15.63 2.76 -3.23
C PRO A 127 -15.29 4.19 -2.79
N ASP A 128 -14.66 4.97 -3.67
CA ASP A 128 -14.36 6.38 -3.44
C ASP A 128 -15.67 7.18 -3.26
N PRO A 129 -15.91 7.87 -2.13
CA PRO A 129 -17.18 8.54 -1.88
C PRO A 129 -17.53 9.65 -2.89
N ALA A 130 -16.53 10.25 -3.53
CA ALA A 130 -16.75 11.35 -4.47
C ALA A 130 -17.09 10.87 -5.89
N SER A 131 -16.40 9.83 -6.36
CA SER A 131 -16.51 9.33 -7.75
C SER A 131 -17.24 7.99 -7.89
N GLY A 132 -17.39 7.23 -6.81
CA GLY A 132 -17.86 5.85 -6.82
C GLY A 132 -16.87 4.83 -7.42
N ALA A 133 -15.69 5.27 -7.86
CA ALA A 133 -14.66 4.39 -8.40
C ALA A 133 -14.08 3.49 -7.31
N MET A 134 -13.71 2.26 -7.64
CA MET A 134 -13.01 1.37 -6.70
C MET A 134 -11.61 1.91 -6.44
N LYS A 135 -11.38 2.47 -5.27
CA LYS A 135 -10.06 2.95 -4.86
C LYS A 135 -9.26 1.80 -4.30
N MET A 136 -8.01 1.67 -4.73
CA MET A 136 -7.02 0.74 -4.21
C MET A 136 -5.84 1.56 -3.71
N VAL A 137 -5.53 1.44 -2.42
CA VAL A 137 -4.43 2.16 -1.78
C VAL A 137 -3.33 1.17 -1.42
N PHE A 138 -2.22 1.23 -2.13
CA PHE A 138 -1.03 0.43 -1.86
C PHE A 138 -0.14 1.16 -0.84
N TYR A 139 0.17 0.49 0.25
CA TYR A 139 1.00 1.06 1.30
C TYR A 139 2.40 0.46 1.31
N PHE A 140 3.39 1.32 1.48
CA PHE A 140 4.81 0.98 1.57
C PHE A 140 5.36 1.37 2.93
N VAL A 141 6.46 0.77 3.36
CA VAL A 141 7.15 1.19 4.58
C VAL A 141 8.28 2.15 4.24
N ALA A 142 8.35 3.24 4.99
CA ALA A 142 9.41 4.22 4.85
C ALA A 142 9.92 4.65 6.22
N GLU A 143 11.16 5.13 6.25
CA GLU A 143 11.74 5.80 7.39
C GLU A 143 11.61 7.32 7.21
N GLY A 144 11.27 8.01 8.29
CA GLY A 144 11.28 9.47 8.38
C GLY A 144 11.64 9.90 9.79
N SER A 145 11.94 11.18 9.99
CA SER A 145 12.26 11.69 11.34
C SER A 145 11.28 12.76 11.78
N CYS A 146 10.83 12.69 13.04
CA CYS A 146 10.02 13.72 13.66
C CYS A 146 10.81 14.97 14.05
N ASP A 147 12.14 14.88 14.13
CA ASP A 147 13.05 15.98 14.49
C ASP A 147 13.39 16.87 13.29
N LEU A 148 13.20 16.38 12.07
CA LEU A 148 13.48 17.15 10.86
C LEU A 148 12.35 18.13 10.57
N ALA A 149 12.73 19.38 10.28
CA ALA A 149 11.80 20.38 9.82
C ALA A 149 11.09 19.87 8.55
N GLN A 150 9.77 20.08 8.48
CA GLN A 150 8.92 19.69 7.35
C GLN A 150 9.35 20.45 6.08
N GLY A 151 10.31 19.87 5.36
CA GLY A 151 10.97 20.48 4.22
C GLY A 151 10.03 20.58 3.02
N GLY A 152 9.57 21.80 2.73
CA GLY A 152 8.72 22.06 1.58
C GLY A 152 7.25 21.73 1.80
N TRP A 153 6.75 21.79 3.04
CA TRP A 153 5.30 21.80 3.29
C TRP A 153 4.68 23.14 2.89
N THR A 154 4.66 23.37 1.58
CA THR A 154 4.16 24.58 0.94
C THR A 154 3.05 24.15 0.00
N GLY A 155 1.79 24.41 0.35
CA GLY A 155 0.65 24.04 -0.49
C GLY A 155 -0.68 24.04 0.24
N GLU A 156 -1.75 23.80 -0.52
CA GLU A 156 -3.13 23.71 -0.05
C GLU A 156 -3.33 22.61 1.00
N ASP A 157 -2.52 21.55 0.98
CA ASP A 157 -2.70 20.39 1.85
C ASP A 157 -2.35 20.69 3.31
N ARG A 158 -1.48 21.69 3.58
CA ARG A 158 -1.25 22.19 4.93
C ARG A 158 -2.52 22.78 5.56
N ALA A 159 -3.41 23.33 4.75
CA ALA A 159 -4.71 23.79 5.22
C ALA A 159 -5.70 22.63 5.47
N LYS A 160 -5.49 21.47 4.83
CA LYS A 160 -6.36 20.28 4.93
C LYS A 160 -5.94 19.34 6.06
N PHE A 161 -4.65 19.26 6.36
CA PHE A 161 -4.09 18.25 7.27
C PHE A 161 -3.32 18.87 8.45
N ASP A 162 -3.38 18.20 9.59
CA ASP A 162 -2.38 18.35 10.66
C ASP A 162 -1.50 17.11 10.69
N VAL A 163 -0.20 17.31 10.80
CA VAL A 163 0.79 16.23 10.90
C VAL A 163 0.90 15.79 12.36
N VAL A 164 0.80 14.48 12.60
CA VAL A 164 0.82 13.91 13.94
C VAL A 164 1.71 12.70 13.98
N TRP A 165 2.73 12.73 14.85
CA TRP A 165 3.54 11.57 15.16
C TRP A 165 2.95 10.85 16.37
N VAL A 166 2.68 9.56 16.24
CA VAL A 166 2.00 8.75 17.25
C VAL A 166 2.90 7.60 17.63
N ASP A 167 2.96 7.26 18.92
CA ASP A 167 3.68 6.07 19.39
C ASP A 167 3.25 4.83 18.60
N VAL A 168 4.21 4.00 18.21
CA VAL A 168 3.98 2.76 17.45
C VAL A 168 2.96 1.83 18.11
N ALA A 169 2.87 1.81 19.45
CA ALA A 169 1.90 0.99 20.18
C ALA A 169 0.47 1.55 20.11
N ALA A 170 0.28 2.82 19.73
CA ALA A 170 -1.02 3.48 19.68
C ALA A 170 -1.44 3.89 18.26
N ALA A 171 -0.53 3.79 17.28
CA ALA A 171 -0.75 4.29 15.93
C ALA A 171 -1.92 3.58 15.21
N ALA A 172 -1.97 2.25 15.30
CA ALA A 172 -3.02 1.45 14.66
C ALA A 172 -4.41 1.81 15.20
N ASP A 173 -4.56 1.87 16.52
CA ASP A 173 -5.82 2.20 17.20
C ASP A 173 -6.29 3.64 16.97
N LYS A 174 -5.37 4.55 16.62
CA LYS A 174 -5.72 5.96 16.38
C LYS A 174 -6.39 6.17 15.02
N LEU A 175 -6.16 5.27 14.05
CA LEU A 175 -6.68 5.39 12.70
C LEU A 175 -8.21 5.22 12.68
N ALA A 176 -8.89 5.99 11.84
CA ALA A 176 -10.35 5.98 11.80
C ALA A 176 -10.95 4.69 11.25
N PHE A 177 -10.18 3.96 10.43
CA PHE A 177 -10.60 2.69 9.85
C PHE A 177 -9.67 1.58 10.33
N LYS A 178 -10.26 0.49 10.80
CA LYS A 178 -9.54 -0.66 11.35
C LYS A 178 -8.60 -1.28 10.32
N GLU A 179 -8.99 -1.29 9.05
CA GLU A 179 -8.21 -1.81 7.95
C GLU A 179 -6.91 -1.02 7.75
N ASP A 180 -6.94 0.31 7.88
CA ASP A 180 -5.71 1.13 7.87
C ASP A 180 -4.85 0.82 9.10
N GLY A 181 -5.46 0.51 10.26
CA GLY A 181 -4.75 0.01 11.45
C GLY A 181 -4.01 -1.30 11.19
N MET A 182 -4.64 -2.25 10.50
CA MET A 182 -4.03 -3.53 10.11
C MET A 182 -2.83 -3.33 9.17
N VAL A 183 -2.82 -2.27 8.35
CA VAL A 183 -1.65 -1.89 7.54
C VAL A 183 -0.47 -1.50 8.43
N VAL A 184 -0.72 -0.71 9.48
CA VAL A 184 0.31 -0.31 10.44
C VAL A 184 0.84 -1.54 11.19
N ASP A 185 -0.04 -2.41 11.68
CA ASP A 185 0.36 -3.62 12.40
C ASP A 185 1.27 -4.51 11.53
N LYS A 186 0.86 -4.78 10.28
CA LYS A 186 1.67 -5.57 9.35
C LYS A 186 3.01 -4.87 9.04
N ALA A 187 3.04 -3.56 8.84
CA ALA A 187 4.29 -2.83 8.63
C ALA A 187 5.26 -2.97 9.82
N LEU A 188 4.74 -2.87 11.06
CA LEU A 188 5.52 -3.04 12.28
C LEU A 188 5.99 -4.49 12.47
N GLU A 189 5.18 -5.48 12.11
CA GLU A 189 5.59 -6.90 12.08
C GLU A 189 6.76 -7.14 11.12
N ASP A 190 6.68 -6.64 9.88
CA ASP A 190 7.76 -6.79 8.89
C ASP A 190 9.04 -6.06 9.33
N LEU A 191 8.90 -4.91 9.98
CA LEU A 191 10.02 -4.18 10.57
C LEU A 191 10.73 -5.00 11.64
N ARG A 192 9.98 -5.57 12.59
CA ARG A 192 10.54 -6.44 13.63
C ARG A 192 11.19 -7.68 13.04
N ALA A 193 10.54 -8.32 12.06
CA ALA A 193 11.10 -9.48 11.35
C ALA A 193 12.39 -9.15 10.57
N SER A 194 12.55 -7.87 10.19
CA SER A 194 13.75 -7.34 9.54
C SER A 194 14.83 -6.87 10.53
N GLY A 195 14.59 -6.96 11.84
CA GLY A 195 15.56 -6.63 12.89
C GLY A 195 15.52 -5.18 13.38
N TYR A 196 14.50 -4.39 13.03
CA TYR A 196 14.32 -3.04 13.56
C TYR A 196 13.67 -3.06 14.94
N ASP A 197 14.11 -2.18 15.84
CA ASP A 197 13.54 -1.99 17.18
C ASP A 197 12.39 -0.97 17.14
N VAL A 198 11.17 -1.46 16.90
CA VAL A 198 9.92 -0.68 16.86
C VAL A 198 8.85 -1.24 17.77
#